data_AF-A0A364VDM4-F1
#
_entry.id   AF-A0A364VDM4-F1
#
_cell.length_a   1.000
_cell.length_b   1.000
_cell.length_c   1.000
_cell.angle_alpha   90.00
_cell.angle_beta   90.00
_cell.angle_gamma   90.00
#
_symmetry.space_group_name_H-M   'P 1'
#
loop_
_entity.id
_entity.type
_entity.pdbx_description
1 polymer ?
#
loop_
_entity_poly.entity_id
_entity_poly.type
_entity_poly.pdbx_seq_one_letter_code
_entity_poly.pdbx_strand_id
1 'polypeptide(L)'
;MAWFKVDDGFYDHPKVSTLPNAAVGLWVKAGSWCGRYETDGVIPATQVRALKGTSSQVSALIRSGLWVQIETDSGAKAYAFRDWNDYQPTREQREKEREEWAEKKRKQRERKEAYQHGRGNVPQGLPEMSPQMSPRGTSRGLPEMSGTPRARYPDPTRPDPSLNGGYGSQPANGSTARDGGAGLPDHIPGQLRGAVARAQQRGVSNTAIAAAIAAWESRPGSKTGGLFRPLLDDAIATEAEQHRARQADAEKQALLAARRNCELCDVNGMLRIGGVLTRCPHDADEVERMRAIADHEDHQPAPRPKPNPHIAAWRRRTRIVDADQPLNAVDATPTDDDWPPQIAAEGG
;
A
#
# COMPACT_ATOMS: atom_id res chain seq x y z
N MET A 1 -3.72 -15.76 -7.89
CA MET A 1 -2.51 -16.26 -7.21
C MET A 1 -2.57 -15.80 -5.77
N ALA A 2 -2.22 -16.65 -4.81
CA ALA A 2 -2.21 -16.27 -3.40
C ALA A 2 -0.88 -15.57 -3.07
N TRP A 3 -0.97 -14.38 -2.49
CA TRP A 3 0.18 -13.60 -2.03
C TRP A 3 0.21 -13.63 -0.51
N PHE A 4 1.39 -13.83 0.06
CA PHE A 4 1.59 -13.64 1.50
C PHE A 4 1.93 -12.17 1.73
N LYS A 5 1.05 -11.45 2.44
CA LYS A 5 1.25 -10.01 2.69
C LYS A 5 2.21 -9.81 3.86
N VAL A 6 3.23 -8.98 3.67
CA VAL A 6 4.16 -8.56 4.73
C VAL A 6 4.01 -7.05 4.85
N ASP A 7 3.89 -6.55 6.08
CA ASP A 7 3.75 -5.12 6.34
C ASP A 7 5.05 -4.35 6.00
N ASP A 8 4.91 -3.10 5.54
CA ASP A 8 6.05 -2.27 5.16
C ASP A 8 6.93 -1.92 6.38
N GLY A 9 6.36 -1.83 7.58
CA GLY A 9 7.06 -1.66 8.87
C GLY A 9 7.51 -2.98 9.51
N PHE A 10 7.55 -4.07 8.75
CA PHE A 10 7.98 -5.35 9.31
C PHE A 10 9.47 -5.37 9.69
N TYR A 11 10.31 -4.59 9.00
CA TYR A 11 11.76 -4.60 9.21
C TYR A 11 12.21 -3.88 10.49
N ASP A 12 11.46 -2.86 10.94
CA ASP A 12 11.75 -2.07 12.14
C ASP A 12 10.88 -2.45 13.34
N HIS A 13 9.91 -3.36 13.16
CA HIS A 13 9.07 -3.85 14.23
C HIS A 13 9.90 -4.48 15.37
N PRO A 14 9.65 -4.14 16.65
CA PRO A 14 10.47 -4.60 17.77
C PRO A 14 10.57 -6.13 17.88
N LYS A 15 9.47 -6.85 17.60
CA LYS A 15 9.45 -8.33 17.56
C LYS A 15 10.34 -8.94 16.45
N VAL A 16 10.67 -8.18 15.42
CA VAL A 16 11.45 -8.63 14.26
C VAL A 16 12.90 -8.15 14.36
N SER A 17 13.12 -6.92 14.82
CA SER A 17 14.45 -6.33 14.98
C SER A 17 15.41 -7.15 15.86
N THR A 18 14.87 -7.91 16.83
CA THR A 18 15.64 -8.77 17.73
C THR A 18 15.89 -10.18 17.18
N LEU A 19 15.33 -10.51 16.00
CA LEU A 19 15.44 -11.84 15.41
C LEU A 19 16.64 -11.96 14.47
N PRO A 20 17.26 -13.15 14.39
CA PRO A 20 18.25 -13.41 13.35
C PRO A 20 17.55 -13.43 11.98
N ASN A 21 18.22 -12.87 10.95
CA ASN A 21 17.72 -12.86 9.56
C ASN A 21 17.33 -14.24 9.05
N ALA A 22 17.98 -15.30 9.53
CA ALA A 22 17.64 -16.67 9.17
C ALA A 22 16.25 -17.09 9.68
N ALA A 23 15.84 -16.64 10.88
CA ALA A 23 14.49 -16.86 11.40
C ALA A 23 13.45 -16.04 10.63
N VAL A 24 13.78 -14.80 10.25
CA VAL A 24 12.95 -13.97 9.39
C VAL A 24 12.73 -14.64 8.03
N GLY A 25 13.79 -15.17 7.41
CA GLY A 25 13.70 -15.91 6.16
C GLY A 25 12.83 -17.17 6.26
N LEU A 26 12.92 -17.91 7.37
CA LEU A 26 12.04 -19.05 7.65
C LEU A 26 10.58 -18.62 7.76
N TRP A 27 10.32 -17.52 8.47
CA TRP A 27 8.98 -16.96 8.65
C TRP A 27 8.33 -16.60 7.31
N VAL A 28 9.04 -15.91 6.41
CA VAL A 28 8.53 -15.55 5.08
C VAL A 28 8.26 -16.79 4.21
N LYS A 29 9.17 -17.77 4.21
CA LYS A 29 8.98 -19.03 3.46
C LYS A 29 7.76 -19.80 3.94
N ALA A 30 7.60 -19.91 5.26
CA ALA A 30 6.45 -20.56 5.88
C ALA A 30 5.15 -19.82 5.54
N GLY A 31 5.15 -18.49 5.58
CA GLY A 31 3.99 -17.67 5.22
C GLY A 31 3.57 -17.84 3.76
N SER A 32 4.54 -17.88 2.85
CA SER A 32 4.31 -18.19 1.43
C SER A 32 3.71 -19.58 1.22
N TRP A 33 4.21 -20.59 1.95
CA TRP A 33 3.65 -21.95 1.93
C TRP A 33 2.20 -21.97 2.45
N CYS A 34 1.94 -21.37 3.61
CA CYS A 34 0.58 -21.25 4.16
C CYS A 34 -0.38 -20.51 3.21
N GLY A 35 0.11 -19.47 2.53
CA GLY A 35 -0.64 -18.76 1.50
C GLY A 35 -1.02 -19.66 0.33
N ARG A 36 -0.06 -20.44 -0.19
CA ARG A 36 -0.26 -21.38 -1.31
C ARG A 36 -1.22 -22.53 -0.97
N TYR A 37 -1.07 -23.13 0.20
CA TYR A 37 -1.84 -24.31 0.62
C TYR A 37 -3.09 -23.97 1.44
N GLU A 38 -3.34 -22.68 1.68
CA GLU A 38 -4.51 -22.16 2.38
C GLU A 38 -4.71 -22.78 3.77
N THR A 39 -3.61 -23.02 4.49
CA THR A 39 -3.60 -23.64 5.82
C THR A 39 -3.86 -22.65 6.95
N ASP A 40 -4.44 -21.48 6.63
CA ASP A 40 -4.82 -20.43 7.56
C ASP A 40 -3.71 -20.07 8.58
N GLY A 41 -2.45 -20.07 8.13
CA GLY A 41 -1.30 -19.73 8.97
C GLY A 41 -0.81 -20.85 9.87
N VAL A 42 -1.17 -22.10 9.61
CA VAL A 42 -0.64 -23.27 10.32
C VAL A 42 0.35 -24.03 9.45
N ILE A 43 1.51 -24.36 10.01
CA ILE A 43 2.57 -25.12 9.36
C ILE A 43 3.00 -26.34 10.22
N PRO A 44 2.93 -27.57 9.69
CA PRO A 44 3.42 -28.76 10.38
C PRO A 44 4.94 -28.73 10.60
N ALA A 45 5.45 -29.35 11.67
CA ALA A 45 6.90 -29.41 11.92
C ALA A 45 7.67 -30.18 10.82
N THR A 46 7.03 -31.15 10.15
CA THR A 46 7.59 -31.83 8.96
C THR A 46 7.88 -30.83 7.84
N GLN A 47 6.95 -29.90 7.60
CA GLN A 47 7.11 -28.87 6.58
C GLN A 47 8.14 -27.81 6.98
N VAL A 48 8.21 -27.44 8.26
CA VAL A 48 9.29 -26.56 8.76
C VAL A 48 10.66 -27.17 8.50
N ARG A 49 10.83 -28.47 8.73
CA ARG A 49 12.06 -29.21 8.39
C ARG A 49 12.34 -29.19 6.88
N ALA A 50 11.33 -29.41 6.04
CA ALA A 50 11.46 -29.34 4.58
C ALA A 50 11.90 -27.95 4.08
N LEU A 51 11.49 -26.88 4.78
CA LEU A 51 11.93 -25.50 4.52
C LEU A 51 13.34 -25.18 5.04
N LYS A 52 14.06 -26.18 5.56
CA LYS A 52 15.36 -26.06 6.24
C LYS A 52 15.31 -25.18 7.50
N GLY A 53 14.16 -25.18 8.18
CA GLY A 53 14.00 -24.51 9.46
C GLY A 53 14.74 -25.25 10.57
N THR A 54 15.57 -24.54 11.32
CA THR A 54 16.30 -25.09 12.48
C THR A 54 15.53 -24.88 13.77
N SER A 55 15.77 -25.71 14.78
CA SER A 55 15.13 -25.58 16.11
C SER A 55 15.41 -24.22 16.77
N SER A 56 16.59 -23.64 16.54
CA SER A 56 16.97 -22.32 17.05
C SER A 56 16.15 -21.19 16.41
N GLN A 57 15.91 -21.25 15.09
CA GLN A 57 15.05 -20.31 14.37
C GLN A 57 13.60 -20.40 14.86
N VAL A 58 13.07 -21.61 14.98
CA VAL A 58 11.70 -21.84 15.48
C VAL A 58 11.55 -21.30 16.90
N SER A 59 12.52 -21.59 17.77
CA SER A 59 12.50 -21.10 19.15
C SER A 59 12.58 -19.57 19.21
N ALA A 60 13.35 -18.94 18.33
CA ALA A 60 13.42 -17.48 18.23
C ALA A 60 12.06 -16.88 17.81
N LEU A 61 11.38 -17.49 16.81
CA LEU A 61 10.06 -17.05 16.34
C LEU A 61 8.96 -17.22 17.39
N ILE A 62 9.05 -18.26 18.23
CA ILE A 62 8.14 -18.47 19.35
C ILE A 62 8.40 -17.43 20.45
N ARG A 63 9.67 -17.21 20.82
CA ARG A 63 10.05 -16.22 21.85
C ARG A 63 9.69 -14.79 21.46
N SER A 64 9.77 -14.43 20.18
CA SER A 64 9.34 -13.11 19.70
C SER A 64 7.81 -12.97 19.60
N GLY A 65 7.06 -14.04 19.83
CA GLY A 65 5.61 -14.05 19.77
C GLY A 65 5.03 -14.00 18.35
N LEU A 66 5.85 -14.17 17.31
CA LEU A 66 5.37 -14.28 15.93
C LEU A 66 4.69 -15.64 15.68
N TRP A 67 5.24 -16.70 16.28
CA TRP A 67 4.71 -18.06 16.19
C TRP A 67 4.20 -18.57 17.53
N VAL A 68 3.27 -19.50 17.45
CA VAL A 68 2.74 -20.27 18.57
C VAL A 68 2.96 -21.73 18.27
N GLN A 69 3.54 -22.46 19.22
CA GLN A 69 3.59 -23.91 19.11
C GLN A 69 2.19 -24.48 19.39
N ILE A 70 1.73 -25.33 18.49
CA ILE A 70 0.49 -26.06 18.63
C ILE A 70 0.77 -27.55 18.48
N GLU A 71 -0.07 -28.35 19.14
CA GLU A 71 -0.10 -29.79 18.94
C GLU A 71 -1.35 -30.14 18.14
N THR A 72 -1.14 -30.96 17.12
CA THR A 72 -2.21 -31.62 16.36
C THR A 72 -2.81 -32.73 17.23
N ASP A 73 -4.06 -33.12 16.97
CA ASP A 73 -4.75 -34.18 17.72
C ASP A 73 -4.03 -35.55 17.63
N SER A 74 -3.17 -35.74 16.62
CA SER A 74 -2.26 -36.89 16.46
C SER A 74 -0.96 -36.80 17.30
N GLY A 75 -0.81 -35.77 18.14
CA GLY A 75 0.41 -35.53 18.95
C GLY A 75 1.57 -34.92 18.16
N ALA A 76 1.40 -34.69 16.86
CA ALA A 76 2.44 -34.08 16.02
C ALA A 76 2.58 -32.58 16.31
N LYS A 77 3.83 -32.10 16.41
CA LYS A 77 4.15 -30.68 16.58
C LYS A 77 3.82 -29.89 15.32
N ALA A 78 3.14 -28.77 15.47
CA ALA A 78 2.89 -27.79 14.43
C ALA A 78 3.09 -26.38 14.98
N TYR A 79 3.18 -25.41 14.09
CA TYR A 79 3.38 -24.00 14.45
C TYR A 79 2.32 -23.16 13.75
N ALA A 80 1.77 -22.18 14.46
CA ALA A 80 0.78 -21.25 13.94
C ALA A 80 1.30 -19.83 14.01
N PHE A 81 1.00 -19.02 12.99
CA PHE A 81 1.23 -17.57 13.02
C PHE A 81 0.24 -16.94 14.00
N ARG A 82 0.70 -16.09 14.92
CA ARG A 82 -0.19 -15.50 15.95
C ARG A 82 -1.29 -14.64 15.31
N ASP A 83 -0.90 -13.70 14.46
CA ASP A 83 -1.79 -12.64 13.93
C ASP A 83 -2.17 -12.89 12.45
N TRP A 84 -2.37 -14.16 12.05
CA TRP A 84 -2.65 -14.49 10.64
C TRP A 84 -3.91 -13.82 10.11
N ASN A 85 -5.00 -13.84 10.88
CA ASN A 85 -6.33 -13.40 10.44
C ASN A 85 -6.48 -11.88 10.34
N ASP A 86 -5.59 -11.12 10.99
CA ASP A 86 -5.66 -9.66 11.01
C ASP A 86 -5.15 -9.06 9.70
N TYR A 87 -4.25 -9.77 9.02
CA TYR A 87 -3.55 -9.28 7.83
C TYR A 87 -3.71 -10.17 6.59
N GLN A 88 -4.00 -11.46 6.77
CA GLN A 88 -4.19 -12.41 5.66
C GLN A 88 -5.68 -12.75 5.48
N PRO A 89 -6.15 -12.85 4.21
CA PRO A 89 -7.50 -13.32 3.95
C PRO A 89 -7.62 -14.80 4.33
N THR A 90 -8.71 -15.15 5.00
CA THR A 90 -8.99 -16.56 5.36
C THR A 90 -9.27 -17.39 4.12
N ARG A 91 -9.12 -18.72 4.24
CA ARG A 91 -9.51 -19.64 3.17
C ARG A 91 -10.96 -19.42 2.69
N GLU A 92 -11.90 -19.20 3.60
CA GLU A 92 -13.32 -18.98 3.26
C GLU A 92 -13.53 -17.68 2.47
N GLN A 93 -12.82 -16.60 2.83
CA GLN A 93 -12.86 -15.36 2.06
C GLN A 93 -12.29 -15.57 0.65
N ARG A 94 -11.20 -16.33 0.52
CA ARG A 94 -10.59 -16.66 -0.78
C ARG A 94 -11.46 -17.56 -1.65
N GLU A 95 -12.20 -18.50 -1.07
CA GLU A 95 -13.17 -19.33 -1.79
C GLU A 95 -14.31 -18.45 -2.34
N LYS A 96 -14.87 -17.55 -1.53
CA LYS A 96 -15.90 -16.59 -1.99
C LYS A 96 -15.39 -15.66 -3.09
N GLU A 97 -14.19 -15.09 -2.94
CA GLU A 97 -13.57 -14.27 -4.00
C GLU A 97 -13.39 -15.05 -5.30
N ARG A 98 -13.04 -16.34 -5.22
CA ARG A 98 -12.87 -17.21 -6.39
C ARG A 98 -14.21 -17.49 -7.08
N GLU A 99 -15.27 -17.73 -6.30
CA GLU A 99 -16.63 -17.90 -6.81
C GLU A 99 -17.15 -16.64 -7.50
N GLU A 100 -17.02 -15.48 -6.86
CA GLU A 100 -17.42 -14.20 -7.44
C GLU A 100 -16.63 -13.87 -8.71
N TRP A 101 -15.34 -14.16 -8.72
CA TRP A 101 -14.50 -13.95 -9.90
C TRP A 101 -14.88 -14.91 -11.04
N ALA A 102 -15.20 -16.16 -10.73
CA ALA A 102 -15.70 -17.13 -11.70
C ALA A 102 -17.04 -16.67 -12.29
N GLU A 103 -17.94 -16.15 -11.45
CA GLU A 103 -19.23 -15.60 -11.88
C GLU A 103 -19.07 -14.36 -12.76
N LYS A 104 -18.22 -13.41 -12.36
CA LYS A 104 -17.88 -12.22 -13.15
C LYS A 104 -17.31 -12.61 -14.52
N LYS A 105 -16.41 -13.58 -14.56
CA LYS A 105 -15.86 -14.10 -15.82
C LYS A 105 -16.90 -14.81 -16.68
N ARG A 106 -17.83 -15.56 -16.07
CA ARG A 106 -18.96 -16.18 -16.77
C ARG A 106 -19.82 -15.10 -17.45
N LYS A 107 -20.27 -14.10 -16.69
CA LYS A 107 -21.05 -12.96 -17.21
C LYS A 107 -20.30 -12.16 -18.29
N GLN A 108 -18.98 -12.01 -18.16
CA GLN A 108 -18.16 -11.35 -19.17
C GLN A 108 -18.12 -12.14 -20.47
N ARG A 109 -18.01 -13.48 -20.40
CA ARG A 109 -18.05 -14.36 -21.58
C ARG A 109 -19.42 -14.30 -22.26
N GLU A 110 -20.50 -14.44 -21.49
CA GLU A 110 -21.88 -14.32 -21.99
C GLU A 110 -22.12 -12.98 -22.69
N ARG A 111 -21.67 -11.85 -22.10
CA ARG A 111 -21.78 -10.53 -22.73
C ARG A 111 -20.97 -10.42 -24.02
N LYS A 112 -19.77 -11.02 -24.06
CA LYS A 112 -18.92 -11.02 -25.25
C LYS A 112 -19.54 -11.87 -26.37
N GLU A 113 -20.11 -13.02 -26.04
CA GLU A 113 -20.82 -13.90 -26.96
C GLU A 113 -22.09 -13.21 -27.51
N ALA A 114 -22.90 -12.57 -26.65
CA ALA A 114 -24.05 -11.79 -27.09
C ALA A 114 -23.68 -10.61 -28.01
N TYR A 115 -22.56 -9.93 -27.72
CA TYR A 115 -22.04 -8.87 -28.58
C TYR A 115 -21.52 -9.39 -29.93
N GLN A 116 -20.89 -10.57 -29.94
CA GLN A 116 -20.43 -11.21 -31.18
C GLN A 116 -21.57 -11.74 -32.04
N HIS A 117 -22.60 -12.35 -31.43
CA HIS A 117 -23.80 -12.79 -32.13
C HIS A 117 -24.66 -11.62 -32.65
N GLY A 118 -24.61 -10.45 -32.01
CA GLY A 118 -25.28 -9.23 -32.47
C GLY A 118 -24.57 -8.50 -33.62
N ARG A 119 -23.29 -8.78 -33.87
CA ARG A 119 -22.60 -8.34 -35.09
C ARG A 119 -22.78 -9.39 -36.17
N GLY A 120 -23.89 -9.28 -36.90
CA GLY A 120 -24.07 -9.98 -38.17
C GLY A 120 -22.86 -9.76 -39.07
N ASN A 121 -22.43 -10.86 -39.70
CA ASN A 121 -21.30 -10.98 -40.62
C ASN A 121 -21.27 -9.80 -41.63
N VAL A 122 -20.34 -8.85 -41.47
CA VAL A 122 -20.11 -7.83 -42.51
C VAL A 122 -19.22 -8.47 -43.57
N PRO A 123 -19.69 -8.69 -44.82
CA PRO A 123 -18.85 -9.28 -45.85
C PRO A 123 -17.66 -8.37 -46.14
N GLN A 124 -16.47 -8.95 -46.06
CA GLN A 124 -15.21 -8.30 -46.36
C GLN A 124 -15.09 -8.12 -47.88
N GLY A 125 -15.34 -6.91 -48.39
CA GLY A 125 -15.13 -6.61 -49.81
C GLY A 125 -15.41 -5.15 -50.21
N LEU A 126 -14.36 -4.51 -50.73
CA LEU A 126 -14.34 -3.38 -51.71
C LEU A 126 -14.40 -1.93 -51.16
N PRO A 127 -13.80 -0.95 -51.87
CA PRO A 127 -12.50 -0.38 -51.48
C PRO A 127 -12.54 1.13 -51.17
N GLU A 128 -11.40 1.60 -50.66
CA GLU A 128 -10.96 2.99 -50.46
C GLU A 128 -11.55 4.03 -51.43
N MET A 129 -12.32 5.00 -50.91
CA MET A 129 -12.50 6.31 -51.53
C MET A 129 -12.67 7.43 -50.47
N SER A 130 -11.88 8.47 -50.67
CA SER A 130 -11.73 9.72 -49.90
C SER A 130 -12.99 10.62 -49.90
N PRO A 131 -13.05 11.64 -49.01
CA PRO A 131 -14.30 12.21 -48.52
C PRO A 131 -14.69 13.51 -49.22
N GLN A 132 -15.86 13.59 -49.87
CA GLN A 132 -16.43 14.87 -50.30
C GLN A 132 -17.97 14.89 -50.33
N MET A 133 -18.50 15.97 -49.72
CA MET A 133 -19.80 16.64 -49.96
C MET A 133 -21.09 16.06 -49.34
N SER A 134 -21.64 16.83 -48.39
CA SER A 134 -23.07 16.86 -48.04
C SER A 134 -23.90 17.58 -49.11
N PRO A 135 -25.17 17.21 -49.25
CA PRO A 135 -26.23 18.23 -49.31
C PRO A 135 -27.46 17.93 -48.44
N ARG A 136 -28.32 18.94 -48.37
CA ARG A 136 -29.27 19.31 -47.32
C ARG A 136 -30.73 18.98 -47.71
N GLY A 137 -31.55 18.53 -46.75
CA GLY A 137 -33.04 18.58 -46.73
C GLY A 137 -33.80 17.52 -47.56
N THR A 138 -35.02 17.02 -47.27
CA THR A 138 -36.13 17.50 -46.40
C THR A 138 -37.22 16.41 -46.21
N SER A 139 -37.82 16.33 -45.00
CA SER A 139 -39.20 15.96 -44.58
C SER A 139 -39.93 14.61 -44.82
N ARG A 140 -40.55 14.13 -43.72
CA ARG A 140 -41.88 13.49 -43.45
C ARG A 140 -41.69 12.18 -42.65
N GLY A 141 -42.17 11.95 -41.42
CA GLY A 141 -43.39 12.34 -40.70
C GLY A 141 -44.11 11.03 -40.28
N LEU A 142 -43.99 10.53 -39.04
CA LEU A 142 -45.01 10.41 -37.96
C LEU A 142 -44.65 9.17 -37.07
N PRO A 143 -45.26 8.91 -35.88
CA PRO A 143 -45.80 9.77 -34.84
C PRO A 143 -45.32 9.40 -33.40
N GLU A 144 -45.78 10.21 -32.46
CA GLU A 144 -45.49 10.36 -31.03
C GLU A 144 -46.36 9.47 -30.10
N MET A 145 -45.83 9.11 -28.92
CA MET A 145 -46.47 8.81 -27.60
C MET A 145 -45.72 7.68 -26.86
N SER A 146 -45.42 7.67 -25.56
CA SER A 146 -45.39 8.64 -24.43
C SER A 146 -44.81 7.86 -23.21
N GLY A 147 -44.07 8.50 -22.29
CA GLY A 147 -43.71 7.90 -20.97
C GLY A 147 -42.31 8.19 -20.40
N THR A 148 -42.21 9.26 -19.62
CA THR A 148 -41.10 9.89 -18.83
C THR A 148 -40.42 9.03 -17.73
N PRO A 149 -39.38 9.50 -16.96
CA PRO A 149 -38.54 10.72 -17.05
C PRO A 149 -37.01 10.45 -16.95
N ARG A 150 -36.15 11.29 -17.56
CA ARG A 150 -34.74 11.39 -17.15
C ARG A 150 -34.40 12.79 -16.65
N ALA A 151 -33.93 12.81 -15.41
CA ALA A 151 -33.52 13.99 -14.68
C ALA A 151 -32.35 14.72 -15.35
N ARG A 152 -32.38 16.03 -15.16
CA ARG A 152 -31.53 17.08 -15.68
C ARG A 152 -30.07 16.91 -15.23
N TYR A 153 -29.13 16.97 -16.15
CA TYR A 153 -27.78 17.48 -15.89
C TYR A 153 -27.55 18.68 -16.83
N PRO A 154 -27.24 19.87 -16.30
CA PRO A 154 -26.92 21.02 -17.12
C PRO A 154 -25.52 20.89 -17.73
N ASP A 155 -25.45 21.13 -19.05
CA ASP A 155 -24.24 21.15 -19.87
C ASP A 155 -23.42 22.43 -19.60
N PRO A 156 -22.14 22.35 -19.19
CA PRO A 156 -21.30 23.52 -19.03
C PRO A 156 -20.99 24.15 -20.38
N THR A 157 -21.48 25.39 -20.56
CA THR A 157 -21.29 26.20 -21.75
C THR A 157 -19.79 26.37 -22.07
N ARG A 158 -19.38 25.88 -23.25
CA ARG A 158 -18.07 26.09 -23.85
C ARG A 158 -18.00 27.52 -24.44
N PRO A 159 -17.05 28.39 -24.05
CA PRO A 159 -16.83 29.65 -24.75
C PRO A 159 -16.00 29.41 -26.02
N ASP A 160 -16.55 29.82 -27.17
CA ASP A 160 -15.85 29.91 -28.46
C ASP A 160 -15.09 31.26 -28.54
N PRO A 161 -13.80 31.28 -28.90
CA PRO A 161 -13.01 32.50 -29.01
C PRO A 161 -13.18 33.15 -30.39
N SER A 162 -13.92 34.24 -30.49
CA SER A 162 -13.50 35.39 -31.30
C SER A 162 -14.34 36.62 -30.98
N LEU A 163 -13.68 37.72 -30.64
CA LEU A 163 -13.89 39.02 -31.28
C LEU A 163 -12.80 39.98 -30.83
N ASN A 164 -12.29 40.70 -31.82
CA ASN A 164 -11.15 41.60 -31.78
C ASN A 164 -11.61 43.02 -31.42
N GLY A 165 -10.76 43.78 -30.73
CA GLY A 165 -10.80 45.25 -30.73
C GLY A 165 -11.18 45.92 -29.41
N GLY A 166 -10.33 46.83 -28.93
CA GLY A 166 -10.74 47.87 -27.99
C GLY A 166 -9.75 48.19 -26.87
N TYR A 167 -8.85 49.12 -27.15
CA TYR A 167 -8.21 50.07 -26.24
C TYR A 167 -8.82 50.22 -24.82
N GLY A 168 -7.95 50.41 -23.82
CA GLY A 168 -8.29 51.17 -22.61
C GLY A 168 -8.00 50.48 -21.28
N SER A 169 -6.97 51.03 -20.62
CA SER A 169 -6.89 51.20 -19.17
C SER A 169 -6.43 50.00 -18.32
N GLN A 170 -5.24 50.18 -17.74
CA GLN A 170 -4.85 49.60 -16.46
C GLN A 170 -6.00 49.68 -15.44
N PRO A 171 -6.01 48.76 -14.47
CA PRO A 171 -6.02 49.24 -13.10
C PRO A 171 -4.84 48.69 -12.30
N ALA A 172 -4.38 49.56 -11.42
CA ALA A 172 -3.35 49.34 -10.42
C ALA A 172 -3.83 48.38 -9.31
N ASN A 173 -2.87 47.59 -8.83
CA ASN A 173 -2.67 47.16 -7.44
C ASN A 173 -3.91 46.76 -6.62
N GLY A 174 -4.14 45.45 -6.54
CA GLY A 174 -4.79 44.79 -5.41
C GLY A 174 -3.79 43.84 -4.74
N SER A 175 -3.20 44.27 -3.64
CA SER A 175 -2.29 43.50 -2.80
C SER A 175 -3.03 42.37 -2.07
N THR A 176 -2.67 41.12 -2.37
CA THR A 176 -2.78 40.02 -1.39
C THR A 176 -1.37 39.50 -1.13
N ALA A 177 -0.69 40.16 -0.20
CA ALA A 177 0.52 39.65 0.41
C ALA A 177 0.16 38.45 1.29
N ARG A 178 0.57 37.24 0.88
CA ARG A 178 0.93 36.10 1.74
C ARG A 178 1.88 35.18 0.95
N ASP A 179 3.15 35.55 0.96
CA ASP A 179 4.30 34.70 1.31
C ASP A 179 5.60 35.36 0.80
N GLY A 180 6.65 35.22 1.61
CA GLY A 180 7.84 36.06 1.68
C GLY A 180 8.46 36.50 0.35
N GLY A 181 8.76 37.80 0.27
CA GLY A 181 9.55 38.40 -0.81
C GLY A 181 10.98 37.85 -0.81
N ALA A 182 11.20 36.82 -1.62
CA ALA A 182 12.48 36.50 -2.23
C ALA A 182 12.21 35.51 -3.38
N GLY A 183 12.83 35.72 -4.53
CA GLY A 183 12.99 34.63 -5.49
C GLY A 183 12.28 34.79 -6.82
N LEU A 184 12.20 35.99 -7.38
CA LEU A 184 12.16 36.12 -8.84
C LEU A 184 13.41 36.89 -9.29
N PRO A 185 14.05 36.55 -10.42
CA PRO A 185 15.20 37.30 -10.92
C PRO A 185 14.80 38.73 -11.29
N ASP A 186 15.69 39.70 -11.11
CA ASP A 186 15.47 41.12 -11.48
C ASP A 186 15.14 41.29 -12.97
N HIS A 187 15.67 40.41 -13.81
CA HIS A 187 15.40 40.38 -15.24
C HIS A 187 14.70 39.07 -15.65
N ILE A 188 13.47 39.18 -16.14
CA ILE A 188 12.74 38.07 -16.77
C ILE A 188 12.90 38.20 -18.29
N PRO A 189 13.43 37.16 -18.99
CA PRO A 189 13.50 37.16 -20.44
C PRO A 189 12.16 37.47 -21.10
N GLY A 190 12.16 38.34 -22.12
CA GLY A 190 10.92 38.83 -22.75
C GLY A 190 10.00 37.71 -23.27
N GLN A 191 10.58 36.62 -23.75
CA GLN A 191 9.86 35.43 -24.23
C GLN A 191 9.13 34.66 -23.12
N LEU A 192 9.55 34.84 -21.86
CA LEU A 192 9.00 34.15 -20.70
C LEU A 192 8.00 35.01 -19.92
N ARG A 193 7.99 36.34 -20.09
CA ARG A 193 7.11 37.25 -19.33
C ARG A 193 5.64 36.81 -19.28
N GLY A 194 5.07 36.44 -20.43
CA GLY A 194 3.68 35.96 -20.48
C GLY A 194 3.48 34.61 -19.80
N ALA A 195 4.46 33.70 -19.86
CA ALA A 195 4.38 32.40 -19.21
C ALA A 195 4.54 32.50 -17.69
N VAL A 196 5.44 33.37 -17.22
CA VAL A 196 5.64 33.69 -15.81
C VAL A 196 4.39 34.33 -15.21
N ALA A 197 3.80 35.33 -15.87
CA ALA A 197 2.56 35.96 -15.40
C ALA A 197 1.43 34.93 -15.24
N ARG A 198 1.27 34.00 -16.18
CA ARG A 198 0.29 32.91 -16.08
C ARG A 198 0.61 31.93 -14.95
N ALA A 199 1.89 31.63 -14.69
CA ALA A 199 2.28 30.77 -13.58
C ALA A 199 1.95 31.41 -12.22
N GLN A 200 2.24 32.71 -12.07
CA GLN A 200 1.89 33.47 -10.86
C GLN A 200 0.37 33.53 -10.65
N GLN A 201 -0.41 33.78 -11.71
CA GLN A 201 -1.89 33.74 -11.64
C GLN A 201 -2.44 32.38 -11.22
N ARG A 202 -1.71 31.29 -11.47
CA ARG A 202 -2.06 29.93 -11.04
C ARG A 202 -1.56 29.59 -9.63
N GLY A 203 -0.96 30.54 -8.92
CA GLY A 203 -0.45 30.35 -7.57
C GLY A 203 0.84 29.54 -7.49
N VAL A 204 1.61 29.46 -8.58
CA VAL A 204 2.93 28.81 -8.53
C VAL A 204 3.89 29.69 -7.72
N SER A 205 4.68 29.06 -6.84
CA SER A 205 5.68 29.73 -6.01
C SER A 205 6.72 30.48 -6.85
N ASN A 206 7.14 31.66 -6.38
CA ASN A 206 8.17 32.44 -7.08
C ASN A 206 9.51 31.68 -7.15
N THR A 207 9.84 30.92 -6.11
CA THR A 207 11.00 30.03 -6.02
C THR A 207 11.04 29.00 -7.16
N ALA A 208 9.95 28.28 -7.44
CA ALA A 208 9.86 27.36 -8.57
C ALA A 208 9.99 28.10 -9.92
N ILE A 209 9.38 29.28 -10.04
CA ILE A 209 9.47 30.07 -11.26
C ILE A 209 10.91 30.53 -11.51
N ALA A 210 11.63 31.01 -10.50
CA ALA A 210 13.03 31.39 -10.62
C ALA A 210 13.92 30.20 -10.99
N ALA A 211 13.72 29.04 -10.37
CA ALA A 211 14.43 27.83 -10.71
C ALA A 211 14.21 27.43 -12.18
N ALA A 212 12.97 27.54 -12.68
CA ALA A 212 12.64 27.28 -14.07
C ALA A 212 13.29 28.28 -15.03
N ILE A 213 13.36 29.58 -14.66
CA ILE A 213 14.07 30.60 -15.45
C ILE A 213 15.57 30.28 -15.51
N ALA A 214 16.21 29.97 -14.38
CA ALA A 214 17.63 29.63 -14.33
C ALA A 214 17.94 28.36 -15.16
N ALA A 215 17.08 27.34 -15.09
CA ALA A 215 17.20 26.14 -15.90
C ALA A 215 17.03 26.44 -17.40
N TRP A 216 16.16 27.39 -17.76
CA TRP A 216 15.99 27.81 -19.15
C TRP A 216 17.20 28.60 -19.67
N GLU A 217 17.78 29.47 -18.83
CA GLU A 217 18.93 30.29 -19.19
C GLU A 217 20.23 29.47 -19.35
N SER A 218 20.39 28.41 -18.56
CA SER A 218 21.56 27.53 -18.59
C SER A 218 21.56 26.53 -19.75
N ARG A 219 20.45 26.36 -20.48
CA ARG A 219 20.37 25.41 -21.60
C ARG A 219 21.13 25.89 -22.85
N PRO A 220 21.95 25.02 -23.47
CA PRO A 220 22.54 25.29 -24.78
C PRO A 220 21.51 25.10 -25.92
N GLY A 221 21.56 25.93 -26.96
CA GLY A 221 20.70 25.83 -28.15
C GLY A 221 19.62 26.93 -28.28
N SER A 222 18.64 26.71 -29.17
CA SER A 222 17.57 27.68 -29.42
C SER A 222 16.60 27.76 -28.23
N LYS A 223 16.69 28.87 -27.51
CA LYS A 223 15.82 29.18 -26.38
C LYS A 223 14.48 29.65 -26.90
N THR A 224 13.46 28.79 -26.82
CA THR A 224 12.08 29.13 -27.19
C THR A 224 11.18 29.13 -25.96
N GLY A 225 10.10 29.92 -25.99
CA GLY A 225 9.16 30.03 -24.88
C GLY A 225 8.40 28.73 -24.56
N GLY A 226 8.29 27.80 -25.51
CA GLY A 226 7.62 26.50 -25.30
C GLY A 226 8.37 25.58 -24.33
N LEU A 227 9.68 25.76 -24.19
CA LEU A 227 10.53 24.96 -23.29
C LEU A 227 10.34 25.31 -21.81
N PHE A 228 9.73 26.45 -21.50
CA PHE A 228 9.58 26.91 -20.12
C PHE A 228 8.58 26.08 -19.31
N ARG A 229 7.52 25.57 -19.94
CA ARG A 229 6.47 24.85 -19.21
C ARG A 229 6.97 23.54 -18.59
N PRO A 230 7.67 22.64 -19.32
CA PRO A 230 8.25 21.45 -18.72
C PRO A 230 9.24 21.76 -17.59
N LEU A 231 10.10 22.77 -17.77
CA LEU A 231 11.07 23.18 -16.75
C LEU A 231 10.39 23.71 -15.47
N LEU A 232 9.25 24.38 -15.63
CA LEU A 232 8.43 24.82 -14.50
C LEU A 232 7.78 23.64 -13.78
N ASP A 233 7.25 22.66 -14.51
CA ASP A 233 6.67 21.46 -13.91
C ASP A 233 7.73 20.65 -13.14
N ASP A 234 8.96 20.54 -13.68
CA ASP A 234 10.11 19.91 -13.00
C ASP A 234 10.54 20.69 -11.74
N ALA A 235 10.57 22.02 -11.81
CA ALA A 235 10.89 22.87 -10.66
C ALA A 235 9.85 22.75 -9.55
N ILE A 236 8.55 22.70 -9.89
CA ILE A 236 7.47 22.48 -8.92
C ILE A 236 7.62 21.11 -8.25
N ALA A 237 7.91 20.06 -9.02
CA ALA A 237 8.09 18.72 -8.48
C ALA A 237 9.29 18.66 -7.51
N THR A 238 10.41 19.29 -7.89
CA THR A 238 11.61 19.36 -7.06
C THR A 238 11.37 20.12 -5.76
N GLU A 239 10.68 21.26 -5.82
CA GLU A 239 10.34 22.03 -4.62
C GLU A 239 9.40 21.25 -3.68
N ALA A 240 8.42 20.53 -4.22
CA ALA A 240 7.53 19.68 -3.44
C ALA A 240 8.30 18.53 -2.75
N GLU A 241 9.29 17.94 -3.41
CA GLU A 241 10.17 16.94 -2.80
C GLU A 241 11.04 17.53 -1.68
N GLN A 242 11.66 18.70 -1.91
CA GLN A 242 12.43 19.41 -0.88
C GLN A 242 11.58 19.84 0.31
N HIS A 243 10.31 20.22 0.09
CA HIS A 243 9.39 20.53 1.18
C HIS A 243 9.07 19.30 2.02
N ARG A 244 8.76 18.16 1.38
CA ARG A 244 8.52 16.88 2.08
C ARG A 244 9.75 16.44 2.86
N ALA A 245 10.96 16.56 2.30
CA ALA A 245 12.19 16.24 3.00
C ALA A 245 12.40 17.14 4.24
N ARG A 246 12.21 18.45 4.10
CA ARG A 246 12.29 19.40 5.24
C ARG A 246 11.26 19.10 6.33
N GLN A 247 10.04 18.71 5.96
CA GLN A 247 9.01 18.30 6.92
C GLN A 247 9.43 17.04 7.68
N ALA A 248 9.92 16.00 6.98
CA ALA A 248 10.40 14.78 7.61
C ALA A 248 11.59 15.04 8.57
N ASP A 249 12.53 15.90 8.17
CA ASP A 249 13.65 16.30 9.03
C ASP A 249 13.17 17.10 10.26
N ALA A 250 12.20 18.00 10.09
CA ALA A 250 11.61 18.76 11.19
C ALA A 250 10.86 17.85 12.17
N GLU A 251 10.09 16.88 11.68
CA GLU A 251 9.41 15.86 12.50
C GLU A 251 10.41 15.03 13.30
N LYS A 252 11.48 14.55 12.65
CA LYS A 252 12.56 13.81 13.31
C LYS A 252 13.25 14.65 14.39
N GLN A 253 13.53 15.92 14.10
CA GLN A 253 14.12 16.84 15.08
C GLN A 253 13.17 17.10 16.25
N ALA A 254 11.87 17.26 16.01
CA ALA A 254 10.87 17.42 17.06
C ALA A 254 10.80 16.19 17.97
N LEU A 255 10.84 14.97 17.42
CA LEU A 255 10.89 13.73 18.21
C LEU A 255 12.15 13.65 19.08
N LEU A 256 13.32 14.01 18.52
CA LEU A 256 14.57 14.02 19.27
C LEU A 256 14.57 15.10 20.37
N ALA A 257 13.97 16.26 20.11
CA ALA A 257 13.84 17.33 21.09
C ALA A 257 12.89 16.93 22.25
N ALA A 258 11.75 16.33 21.93
CA ALA A 258 10.81 15.80 22.93
C ALA A 258 11.49 14.78 23.84
N ARG A 259 12.28 13.87 23.27
CA ARG A 259 13.08 12.90 24.02
C ARG A 259 14.12 13.55 24.92
N ARG A 260 14.87 14.54 24.41
CA ARG A 260 15.90 15.25 25.19
C ARG A 260 15.35 16.03 26.37
N ASN A 261 14.11 16.52 26.26
CA ASN A 261 13.48 17.37 27.28
C ASN A 261 12.57 16.60 28.23
N CYS A 262 12.43 15.28 28.07
CA CYS A 262 11.54 14.47 28.90
C CYS A 262 12.29 13.80 30.04
N GLU A 263 11.87 14.08 31.28
CA GLU A 263 12.43 13.49 32.49
C GLU A 263 11.85 12.09 32.80
N LEU A 264 10.81 11.67 32.07
CA LEU A 264 10.07 10.44 32.34
C LEU A 264 10.64 9.21 31.61
N CYS A 265 11.48 9.40 30.59
CA CYS A 265 12.01 8.34 29.75
C CYS A 265 13.53 8.30 29.73
N ASP A 266 14.08 7.15 29.32
CA ASP A 266 15.51 6.98 29.16
C ASP A 266 16.05 7.68 27.90
N VAL A 267 17.38 7.58 27.70
CA VAL A 267 18.06 8.06 26.49
C VAL A 267 17.52 7.44 25.21
N ASN A 268 16.72 6.37 25.31
CA ASN A 268 16.07 5.70 24.20
C ASN A 268 14.63 6.18 23.93
N GLY A 269 14.07 7.05 24.76
CA GLY A 269 12.67 7.48 24.67
C GLY A 269 11.70 6.40 25.16
N MET A 270 12.19 5.49 26.00
CA MET A 270 11.44 4.37 26.56
C MET A 270 11.24 4.60 28.06
N LEU A 271 10.09 4.21 28.57
CA LEU A 271 9.84 4.19 30.01
C LEU A 271 9.23 2.86 30.43
N ARG A 272 9.42 2.50 31.70
CA ARG A 272 8.92 1.23 32.25
C ARG A 272 7.64 1.48 33.02
N ILE A 273 6.57 0.80 32.64
CA ILE A 273 5.25 0.83 33.31
C ILE A 273 4.82 -0.62 33.57
N GLY A 274 4.42 -0.97 34.80
CA GLY A 274 3.97 -2.34 35.12
C GLY A 274 4.97 -3.43 34.75
N GLY A 275 6.27 -3.14 34.84
CA GLY A 275 7.35 -4.05 34.42
C GLY A 275 7.60 -4.15 32.90
N VAL A 276 6.76 -3.57 32.04
CA VAL A 276 6.89 -3.56 30.58
C VAL A 276 7.60 -2.29 30.09
N LEU A 277 8.52 -2.45 29.13
CA LEU A 277 9.19 -1.33 28.48
C LEU A 277 8.30 -0.80 27.33
N THR A 278 7.89 0.45 27.39
CA THR A 278 6.97 1.06 26.41
C THR A 278 7.52 2.38 25.86
N ARG A 279 7.08 2.78 24.67
CA ARG A 279 7.50 4.06 24.05
C ARG A 279 6.88 5.22 24.83
N CYS A 280 7.68 6.21 25.19
CA CYS A 280 7.21 7.39 25.90
C CYS A 280 6.34 8.27 24.98
N PRO A 281 5.14 8.68 25.43
CA PRO A 281 4.35 9.68 24.71
C PRO A 281 4.91 11.09 24.89
N HIS A 282 5.89 11.29 25.80
CA HIS A 282 6.46 12.60 26.18
C HIS A 282 5.40 13.60 26.67
N ASP A 283 4.32 13.07 27.24
CA ASP A 283 3.20 13.77 27.86
C ASP A 283 2.99 13.14 29.24
N ALA A 284 3.12 13.94 30.30
CA ALA A 284 3.06 13.47 31.67
C ALA A 284 1.66 12.93 32.05
N ASP A 285 0.60 13.56 31.54
CA ASP A 285 -0.77 13.14 31.83
C ASP A 285 -1.08 11.80 31.15
N GLU A 286 -0.56 11.59 29.94
CA GLU A 286 -0.68 10.32 29.24
C GLU A 286 0.13 9.21 29.94
N VAL A 287 1.35 9.50 30.40
CA VAL A 287 2.14 8.54 31.18
C VAL A 287 1.40 8.14 32.45
N GLU A 288 0.77 9.08 33.14
CA GLU A 288 0.00 8.79 34.36
C GLU A 288 -1.24 7.93 34.06
N ARG A 289 -1.95 8.21 32.96
CA ARG A 289 -3.03 7.33 32.47
C ARG A 289 -2.53 5.92 32.19
N MET A 290 -1.38 5.77 31.55
CA MET A 290 -0.80 4.47 31.24
C MET A 290 -0.38 3.70 32.52
N ARG A 291 0.15 4.40 33.53
CA ARG A 291 0.46 3.81 34.85
C ARG A 291 -0.78 3.31 35.56
N ALA A 292 -1.83 4.13 35.61
CA ALA A 292 -3.10 3.76 36.24
C ALA A 292 -3.74 2.52 35.58
N ILE A 293 -3.62 2.37 34.25
CA ILE A 293 -4.09 1.16 33.54
C ILE A 293 -3.28 -0.06 33.96
N ALA A 294 -1.94 0.04 33.97
CA ALA A 294 -1.08 -1.09 34.31
C ALA A 294 -1.27 -1.57 35.76
N ASP A 295 -1.43 -0.64 36.70
CA ASP A 295 -1.72 -0.97 38.11
C ASP A 295 -3.08 -1.69 38.27
N HIS A 296 -4.04 -1.38 37.39
CA HIS A 296 -5.34 -2.03 37.33
C HIS A 296 -5.27 -3.43 36.67
N GLU A 297 -4.30 -3.67 35.77
CA GLU A 297 -4.06 -4.98 35.14
C GLU A 297 -3.36 -5.96 36.09
N ASP A 298 -2.42 -5.51 36.93
CA ASP A 298 -1.74 -6.38 37.93
C ASP A 298 -2.72 -6.97 38.97
N HIS A 299 -3.86 -6.32 39.19
CA HIS A 299 -4.93 -6.81 40.08
C HIS A 299 -5.98 -7.68 39.38
N GLN A 300 -5.91 -7.85 38.05
CA GLN A 300 -6.74 -8.80 37.33
C GLN A 300 -5.94 -10.08 37.04
N PRO A 301 -6.38 -11.27 37.48
CA PRO A 301 -5.75 -12.51 37.03
C PRO A 301 -5.84 -12.55 35.50
N ALA A 302 -4.69 -12.77 34.85
CA ALA A 302 -4.55 -12.68 33.40
C ALA A 302 -5.75 -13.33 32.69
N PRO A 303 -6.46 -12.59 31.81
CA PRO A 303 -7.52 -13.19 31.03
C PRO A 303 -6.90 -14.34 30.26
N ARG A 304 -7.50 -15.54 30.37
CA ARG A 304 -7.05 -16.72 29.59
C ARG A 304 -6.89 -16.24 28.15
N PRO A 305 -5.75 -16.51 27.49
CA PRO A 305 -5.53 -16.04 26.14
C PRO A 305 -6.73 -16.49 25.32
N LYS A 306 -7.45 -15.53 24.72
CA LYS A 306 -8.62 -15.83 23.89
C LYS A 306 -8.16 -16.90 22.89
N PRO A 307 -8.88 -18.03 22.78
CA PRO A 307 -8.49 -19.08 21.87
C PRO A 307 -8.39 -18.46 20.48
N ASN A 308 -7.21 -18.57 19.87
CA ASN A 308 -6.97 -17.92 18.59
C ASN A 308 -7.98 -18.49 17.58
N PRO A 309 -8.89 -17.68 17.02
CA PRO A 309 -10.06 -18.18 16.32
C PRO A 309 -9.69 -19.03 15.09
N HIS A 310 -8.55 -18.74 14.44
CA HIS A 310 -8.07 -19.56 13.33
C HIS A 310 -7.43 -20.87 13.79
N ILE A 311 -6.74 -20.92 14.95
CA ILE A 311 -6.25 -22.17 15.55
C ILE A 311 -7.43 -23.05 15.96
N ALA A 312 -8.49 -22.44 16.51
CA ALA A 312 -9.73 -23.14 16.84
C ALA A 312 -10.48 -23.63 15.59
N ALA A 313 -10.52 -22.82 14.52
CA ALA A 313 -11.10 -23.21 13.24
C ALA A 313 -10.30 -24.32 12.55
N TRP A 314 -8.97 -24.23 12.59
CA TRP A 314 -8.07 -25.26 12.09
C TRP A 314 -8.27 -26.58 12.85
N ARG A 315 -8.28 -26.57 14.20
CA ARG A 315 -8.55 -27.77 15.01
C ARG A 315 -9.91 -28.42 14.70
N ARG A 316 -10.96 -27.61 14.51
CA ARG A 316 -12.27 -28.12 14.08
C ARG A 316 -12.23 -28.76 12.69
N ARG A 317 -11.40 -28.22 11.79
CA ARG A 317 -11.28 -28.70 10.41
C ARG A 317 -10.38 -29.93 10.31
N THR A 318 -9.24 -30.00 11.01
CA THR A 318 -8.37 -31.20 11.08
C THR A 318 -9.08 -32.41 11.68
N ARG A 319 -9.97 -32.19 12.65
CA ARG A 319 -10.86 -33.24 13.17
C ARG A 319 -11.75 -33.87 12.08
N ILE A 320 -11.99 -33.17 10.96
CA ILE A 320 -12.75 -33.67 9.80
C ILE A 320 -11.81 -34.30 8.75
N VAL A 321 -10.58 -33.79 8.58
CA VAL A 321 -9.66 -34.29 7.53
C VAL A 321 -8.98 -35.61 7.91
N ASP A 322 -8.76 -35.88 9.20
CA ASP A 322 -8.18 -37.16 9.67
C ASP A 322 -9.16 -38.35 9.54
N ALA A 323 -10.42 -38.12 9.15
CA ALA A 323 -11.41 -39.18 8.99
C ALA A 323 -11.38 -39.88 7.61
N ASP A 324 -10.82 -39.29 6.54
CA ASP A 324 -10.91 -39.94 5.21
C ASP A 324 -10.04 -39.35 4.08
N GLN A 325 -8.72 -39.19 4.25
CA GLN A 325 -7.88 -38.97 3.06
C GLN A 325 -6.44 -39.49 3.17
N PRO A 326 -6.07 -40.59 2.47
CA PRO A 326 -4.69 -41.02 2.36
C PRO A 326 -3.92 -40.07 1.45
N LEU A 327 -2.88 -39.42 1.98
CA LEU A 327 -1.88 -38.75 1.15
C LEU A 327 -1.07 -39.82 0.42
N ASN A 328 -1.08 -39.71 -0.91
CA ASN A 328 -0.49 -40.62 -1.88
C ASN A 328 0.83 -41.26 -1.47
N ALA A 329 0.89 -42.56 -1.75
CA ALA A 329 2.05 -43.44 -1.68
C ALA A 329 3.30 -42.83 -2.33
N VAL A 330 4.36 -42.75 -1.53
CA VAL A 330 5.73 -42.97 -1.97
C VAL A 330 6.33 -43.97 -1.00
N ASP A 331 6.54 -45.18 -1.49
CA ASP A 331 7.24 -46.26 -0.81
C ASP A 331 8.60 -45.77 -0.28
N ALA A 332 8.82 -46.04 1.01
CA ALA A 332 10.07 -46.52 1.63
C ALA A 332 10.19 -45.98 3.07
N THR A 333 9.82 -46.81 4.04
CA THR A 333 10.49 -46.84 5.35
C THR A 333 11.92 -47.38 5.12
N PRO A 334 12.93 -47.03 5.95
CA PRO A 334 12.96 -47.51 7.33
C PRO A 334 13.41 -46.49 8.41
N THR A 335 12.74 -46.66 9.55
CA THR A 335 13.23 -46.63 10.94
C THR A 335 13.75 -45.34 11.58
N ASP A 336 13.08 -45.03 12.70
CA ASP A 336 13.54 -44.21 13.83
C ASP A 336 14.89 -44.65 14.39
N ASP A 337 15.49 -43.74 15.18
CA ASP A 337 16.82 -43.77 15.84
C ASP A 337 17.98 -43.20 15.00
N ASP A 338 18.12 -41.87 15.00
CA ASP A 338 19.44 -41.23 15.19
C ASP A 338 19.31 -39.70 15.33
N TRP A 339 19.31 -39.24 16.57
CA TRP A 339 19.74 -37.88 16.91
C TRP A 339 21.26 -37.93 17.09
N PRO A 340 22.07 -37.28 16.24
CA PRO A 340 23.52 -37.35 16.44
C PRO A 340 23.91 -36.62 17.74
N PRO A 341 24.67 -37.27 18.64
CA PRO A 341 25.21 -36.62 19.83
C PRO A 341 26.27 -35.58 19.44
N GLN A 342 26.37 -34.58 20.31
CA GLN A 342 27.33 -33.48 20.25
C GLN A 342 28.76 -34.03 20.09
N ILE A 343 29.44 -33.61 19.03
CA ILE A 343 30.88 -33.86 18.87
C ILE A 343 31.61 -32.98 19.88
N ALA A 344 32.13 -33.62 20.93
CA ALA A 344 33.17 -33.10 21.78
C ALA A 344 34.46 -32.92 20.96
N ALA A 345 35.08 -31.76 21.12
CA ALA A 345 36.37 -31.43 20.53
C ALA A 345 37.50 -31.89 21.45
N GLU A 346 38.23 -32.91 21.02
CA GLU A 346 39.60 -33.26 21.44
C GLU A 346 40.26 -33.89 20.20
N GLY A 347 41.44 -33.52 19.70
CA GLY A 347 42.38 -32.50 20.12
C GLY A 347 43.38 -32.17 18.99
N GLY A 348 44.25 -31.21 19.31
CA GLY A 348 45.44 -30.80 18.58
C GLY A 348 46.30 -29.97 19.51
#